data_AF-A0A151R6M0-F1
#
_entry.id   AF-A0A151R6M0-F1
#
_cell.length_a   1.000
_cell.length_b   1.000
_cell.length_c   1.000
_cell.angle_alpha   90.00
_cell.angle_beta   90.00
_cell.angle_gamma   90.00
#
_symmetry.space_group_name_H-M   'P 1'
#
loop_
_entity.id
_entity.type
_entity.pdbx_description
1 polymer ?
#
loop_
_entity_poly.entity_id
_entity_poly.type
_entity_poly.pdbx_seq_one_letter_code
_entity_poly.pdbx_strand_id
1 'polypeptide(L)'
;MKELLKEAKSVIGIPTFQIIVAQGVFGSFPWSGLSFATLWLELIGFSHVTTATLWTLFIVAASFGSLFGGWMGDFLSQRLPNSGRIILSQISAGSAIPLAAILLLGLPDDSSTAFVHGLVLILYSFYRSWNAPATNNPIFIYRENAASLAKALYTAISIPAVLSFSIYSFLYCTTYSRDRERAKMVAFVESEMQRLEEECEIHV
;
A
#
# COMPACT_ATOMS: atom_id res chain seq x y z
N MET A 1 2.58 -32.54 -0.79
CA MET A 1 3.71 -31.60 -0.86
C MET A 1 4.47 -31.62 -2.19
N LYS A 2 4.95 -32.78 -2.69
CA LYS A 2 5.72 -32.82 -3.95
C LYS A 2 4.95 -32.32 -5.18
N GLU A 3 3.68 -32.70 -5.34
CA GLU A 3 2.81 -32.17 -6.41
C GLU A 3 2.59 -30.65 -6.28
N LEU A 4 2.37 -30.16 -5.06
CA LEU A 4 2.21 -28.72 -4.80
C LEU A 4 3.48 -27.94 -5.16
N LEU A 5 4.66 -28.47 -4.84
CA LEU A 5 5.94 -27.86 -5.19
C LEU A 5 6.17 -27.87 -6.71
N LYS A 6 5.78 -28.95 -7.40
CA LYS A 6 5.92 -29.07 -8.85
C LYS A 6 5.00 -28.09 -9.59
N GLU A 7 3.75 -27.97 -9.16
CA GLU A 7 2.81 -27.01 -9.71
C GLU A 7 3.20 -25.56 -9.37
N ALA A 8 3.61 -25.28 -8.13
CA ALA A 8 4.10 -23.95 -7.74
C ALA A 8 5.31 -23.54 -8.59
N LYS A 9 6.25 -24.47 -8.81
CA LYS A 9 7.41 -24.23 -9.69
C LYS A 9 6.98 -23.98 -11.14
N SER A 10 5.96 -24.68 -11.63
CA SER A 10 5.37 -24.44 -12.96
C SER A 10 4.70 -23.06 -13.04
N VAL A 11 3.97 -22.65 -12.01
CA VAL A 11 3.31 -21.33 -11.92
C VAL A 11 4.34 -20.20 -11.89
N ILE A 12 5.38 -20.33 -11.06
CA ILE A 12 6.49 -19.36 -10.94
C ILE A 12 7.28 -19.26 -12.25
N GLY A 13 7.31 -20.32 -13.06
CA GLY A 13 7.98 -20.33 -14.36
C GLY A 13 7.27 -19.52 -15.46
N ILE A 14 6.03 -19.06 -15.25
CA ILE A 14 5.29 -18.32 -16.27
C ILE A 14 5.70 -16.84 -16.28
N PRO A 15 6.20 -16.29 -17.40
CA PRO A 15 6.63 -14.90 -17.48
C PRO A 15 5.54 -13.90 -17.08
N THR A 16 4.31 -14.10 -17.54
CA THR A 16 3.17 -13.24 -17.19
C THR A 16 2.87 -13.23 -15.69
N PHE A 17 3.01 -14.39 -15.03
CA PHE A 17 2.81 -14.48 -13.59
C PHE A 17 3.91 -13.73 -12.84
N GLN A 18 5.17 -13.86 -13.25
CA GLN A 18 6.27 -13.10 -12.67
C GLN A 18 6.06 -11.60 -12.80
N ILE A 19 5.61 -11.12 -13.97
CA ILE A 19 5.33 -9.70 -14.21
C ILE A 19 4.20 -9.19 -13.32
N ILE A 20 3.11 -9.95 -13.16
CA ILE A 20 1.99 -9.53 -12.29
C ILE A 20 2.39 -9.58 -10.82
N VAL A 21 3.15 -10.59 -10.39
CA VAL A 21 3.67 -10.64 -9.03
C VAL A 21 4.59 -9.44 -8.78
N ALA A 22 5.49 -9.13 -9.71
CA ALA A 22 6.34 -7.94 -9.62
C ALA A 22 5.50 -6.65 -9.54
N GLN A 23 4.48 -6.49 -10.39
CA GLN A 23 3.54 -5.37 -10.32
C GLN A 23 2.84 -5.30 -8.95
N GLY A 24 2.41 -6.43 -8.39
CA GLY A 24 1.80 -6.49 -7.07
C GLY A 24 2.74 -6.05 -5.95
N VAL A 25 4.01 -6.48 -6.00
CA VAL A 25 5.04 -6.04 -5.06
C VAL A 25 5.25 -4.53 -5.18
N PHE A 26 5.49 -4.00 -6.38
CA PHE A 26 5.69 -2.56 -6.59
C PHE A 26 4.43 -1.74 -6.27
N GLY A 27 3.24 -2.28 -6.55
CA GLY A 27 1.96 -1.64 -6.26
C GLY A 27 1.59 -1.62 -4.76
N SER A 28 2.27 -2.42 -3.94
CA SER A 28 2.07 -2.42 -2.49
C SER A 28 2.74 -1.23 -1.79
N PHE A 29 3.85 -0.70 -2.32
CA PHE A 29 4.55 0.45 -1.74
C PHE A 29 3.66 1.70 -1.61
N PRO A 30 2.92 2.14 -2.65
CA PRO A 30 1.99 3.26 -2.49
C PRO A 30 0.86 2.97 -1.49
N TRP A 31 0.44 1.71 -1.32
CA TRP A 31 -0.57 1.35 -0.34
C TRP A 31 -0.06 1.50 1.09
N SER A 32 1.19 1.10 1.32
CA SER A 32 1.89 1.33 2.58
C SER A 32 2.11 2.82 2.88
N GLY A 33 2.35 3.66 1.87
CA GLY A 33 2.41 5.11 2.07
C GLY A 33 1.04 5.70 2.44
N LEU A 34 -0.02 5.27 1.76
CA LEU A 34 -1.38 5.74 1.98
C LEU A 34 -1.96 5.35 3.34
N SER A 35 -1.41 4.36 4.06
CA SER A 35 -1.87 4.08 5.44
C SER A 35 -1.58 5.23 6.41
N PHE A 36 -0.68 6.15 6.05
CA PHE A 36 -0.41 7.38 6.80
C PHE A 36 -1.22 8.59 6.29
N ALA A 37 -2.05 8.44 5.25
CA ALA A 37 -2.74 9.56 4.62
C ALA A 37 -3.70 10.28 5.58
N THR A 38 -4.43 9.55 6.43
CA THR A 38 -5.31 10.16 7.42
C THR A 38 -4.54 10.95 8.48
N LEU A 39 -3.41 10.41 8.93
CA LEU A 39 -2.51 11.11 9.85
C LEU A 39 -1.94 12.38 9.21
N TRP A 40 -1.49 12.29 7.97
CA TRP A 40 -0.97 13.43 7.22
C TRP A 40 -2.02 14.54 7.04
N LEU A 41 -3.25 14.18 6.68
CA LEU A 41 -4.37 15.13 6.55
C LEU A 41 -4.67 15.86 7.87
N GLU A 42 -4.58 15.16 9.00
CA GLU A 42 -4.73 15.79 10.32
C GLU A 42 -3.55 16.71 10.68
N LEU A 43 -2.32 16.35 10.31
CA LEU A 43 -1.13 17.18 10.52
C LEU A 43 -1.14 18.48 9.71
N ILE A 44 -1.79 18.49 8.53
CA ILE A 44 -2.06 19.71 7.75
C ILE A 44 -3.04 20.66 8.48
N GLY A 45 -3.78 20.15 9.48
CA GLY A 45 -4.75 20.91 10.26
C GLY A 45 -6.20 20.63 9.90
N PHE A 46 -6.50 19.57 9.13
CA PHE A 46 -7.89 19.16 8.92
C PHE A 46 -8.47 18.50 10.18
N SER A 47 -9.77 18.73 10.41
CA SER A 47 -10.48 18.08 11.52
C SER A 47 -10.61 16.57 11.28
N HIS A 48 -10.72 15.79 12.36
CA HIS A 48 -10.99 14.34 12.28
C HIS A 48 -12.22 14.01 11.42
N VAL A 49 -13.28 14.83 11.51
CA VAL A 49 -14.51 14.65 10.72
C VAL A 49 -14.25 14.88 9.23
N THR A 50 -13.52 15.95 8.90
CA THR A 50 -13.13 16.25 7.51
C THR A 50 -12.27 15.13 6.94
N THR A 51 -11.23 14.71 7.67
CA THR A 51 -10.34 13.62 7.26
C THR A 51 -11.08 12.31 7.05
N ALA A 52 -11.95 11.91 7.99
CA ALA A 52 -12.77 10.71 7.85
C ALA A 52 -13.71 10.79 6.63
N THR A 53 -14.28 11.97 6.37
CA THR A 53 -15.15 12.20 5.21
C THR A 53 -14.36 12.07 3.90
N LEU A 54 -13.19 12.72 3.79
CA LEU A 54 -12.32 12.62 2.62
C LEU A 54 -11.86 11.18 2.36
N TRP A 55 -11.48 10.47 3.41
CA TRP A 55 -11.06 9.07 3.30
C TRP A 55 -12.21 8.16 2.87
N THR A 56 -13.42 8.38 3.39
CA THR A 56 -14.61 7.63 2.97
C THR A 56 -14.92 7.89 1.49
N LEU A 57 -14.87 9.16 1.06
CA LEU A 57 -15.07 9.53 -0.35
C LEU A 57 -14.00 8.92 -1.25
N PHE A 58 -12.74 8.86 -0.79
CA PHE A 58 -11.65 8.17 -1.48
C PHE A 58 -11.99 6.69 -1.75
N ILE A 59 -12.51 5.96 -0.76
CA ILE A 59 -12.88 4.54 -0.93
C ILE A 59 -14.12 4.38 -1.85
N VAL A 60 -15.10 5.27 -1.74
CA VAL A 60 -16.27 5.26 -2.62
C VAL A 60 -15.84 5.53 -4.07
N ALA A 61 -14.95 6.50 -4.30
CA ALA A 61 -14.39 6.79 -5.60
C ALA A 61 -13.62 5.61 -6.20
N ALA A 62 -12.85 4.87 -5.40
CA ALA A 62 -12.20 3.63 -5.85
C ALA A 62 -13.21 2.57 -6.31
N SER A 63 -14.37 2.48 -5.64
CA SER A 63 -15.41 1.51 -5.99
C SER A 63 -16.02 1.83 -7.36
N PHE A 64 -16.36 3.11 -7.60
CA PHE A 64 -16.83 3.56 -8.91
C PHE A 64 -15.77 3.42 -10.00
N GLY A 65 -14.52 3.77 -9.69
CA GLY A 65 -13.41 3.60 -10.62
C GLY A 65 -13.16 2.13 -10.96
N SER A 66 -13.38 1.21 -10.03
CA SER A 66 -13.24 -0.23 -10.31
C SER A 66 -14.29 -0.71 -11.31
N LEU A 67 -15.55 -0.27 -11.17
CA LEU A 67 -16.61 -0.56 -12.14
C LEU A 67 -16.26 0.01 -13.52
N PHE A 68 -15.83 1.27 -13.57
CA PHE A 68 -15.45 1.93 -14.81
C PHE A 68 -14.25 1.25 -15.48
N GLY A 69 -13.20 0.92 -14.71
CA GLY A 69 -12.00 0.26 -15.21
C GLY A 69 -12.27 -1.13 -15.79
N GLY A 70 -13.20 -1.88 -15.18
CA GLY A 70 -13.66 -3.16 -15.72
C GLY A 70 -14.38 -2.98 -17.06
N TRP A 71 -15.41 -2.13 -17.09
CA TRP A 71 -16.20 -1.86 -18.30
C TRP A 71 -15.35 -1.30 -19.44
N MET A 72 -14.52 -0.30 -19.15
CA MET A 72 -13.63 0.33 -20.13
C MET A 72 -12.54 -0.66 -20.60
N GLY A 73 -12.04 -1.51 -19.69
CA GLY A 73 -11.08 -2.57 -20.03
C GLY A 73 -11.67 -3.60 -21.00
N ASP A 74 -12.92 -4.00 -20.78
CA ASP A 74 -13.65 -4.90 -21.67
C ASP A 74 -13.91 -4.26 -23.03
N PHE A 75 -14.34 -3.00 -23.05
CA PHE A 75 -14.55 -2.24 -24.27
C PHE A 75 -13.26 -2.05 -25.09
N LEU A 76 -12.16 -1.64 -24.45
CA LEU A 76 -10.86 -1.51 -25.13
C LEU A 76 -10.34 -2.87 -25.60
N SER A 77 -10.60 -3.96 -24.87
CA SER A 77 -10.21 -5.31 -25.28
C SER A 77 -10.95 -5.78 -26.54
N GLN A 78 -12.19 -5.34 -26.76
CA GLN A 78 -12.94 -5.63 -27.98
C GLN A 78 -12.43 -4.81 -29.17
N ARG A 79 -12.00 -3.56 -28.95
CA ARG A 79 -11.47 -2.69 -30.02
C ARG A 79 -10.01 -2.93 -30.38
N LEU A 80 -9.18 -3.20 -29.37
CA LEU A 80 -7.74 -3.45 -29.49
C LEU A 80 -7.42 -4.81 -28.87
N PRO A 81 -7.57 -5.91 -29.63
CA PRO A 81 -7.26 -7.24 -29.16
C PRO A 81 -5.84 -7.31 -28.61
N ASN A 82 -5.65 -7.92 -27.44
CA ASN A 82 -4.39 -8.10 -26.72
C ASN A 82 -3.77 -6.86 -26.04
N SER A 83 -3.96 -5.65 -26.57
CA SER A 83 -3.31 -4.44 -26.03
C SER A 83 -4.24 -3.53 -25.22
N GLY A 84 -5.55 -3.56 -25.48
CA GLY A 84 -6.50 -2.59 -24.92
C GLY A 84 -6.50 -2.51 -23.39
N ARG A 85 -6.47 -3.66 -22.71
CA ARG A 85 -6.43 -3.74 -21.23
C ARG A 85 -5.13 -3.15 -20.67
N ILE A 86 -4.00 -3.51 -21.27
CA ILE A 86 -2.66 -3.06 -20.85
C ILE A 86 -2.55 -1.54 -21.01
N ILE A 87 -3.02 -0.98 -22.13
CA ILE A 87 -3.03 0.47 -22.38
C ILE A 87 -3.84 1.18 -21.30
N LEU A 88 -5.03 0.66 -20.95
CA LEU A 88 -5.85 1.26 -19.90
C LEU A 88 -5.14 1.26 -18.53
N SER A 89 -4.44 0.17 -18.19
CA SER A 89 -3.64 0.11 -16.97
C SER A 89 -2.44 1.04 -16.98
N GLN A 90 -1.79 1.24 -18.13
CA GLN A 90 -0.71 2.22 -18.28
C GLN A 90 -1.21 3.64 -18.09
N ILE A 91 -2.37 4.00 -18.66
CA ILE A 91 -3.01 5.31 -18.47
C ILE A 91 -3.33 5.52 -16.98
N SER A 92 -3.89 4.50 -16.33
CA SER A 92 -4.20 4.54 -14.89
C SER A 92 -2.94 4.75 -14.04
N ALA A 93 -1.91 3.91 -14.20
CA ALA A 93 -0.66 4.01 -13.45
C ALA A 93 0.08 5.32 -13.75
N GLY A 94 0.12 5.73 -15.02
CA GLY A 94 0.76 6.97 -15.46
C GLY A 94 0.06 8.21 -14.93
N SER A 95 -1.28 8.23 -14.84
CA SER A 95 -2.05 9.36 -14.32
C SER A 95 -2.02 9.45 -12.79
N ALA A 96 -1.83 8.32 -12.10
CA ALA A 96 -1.69 8.30 -10.65
C ALA A 96 -0.44 9.05 -10.16
N ILE A 97 0.66 9.04 -10.94
CA ILE A 97 1.93 9.71 -10.59
C ILE A 97 1.80 11.24 -10.49
N PRO A 98 1.35 11.97 -11.53
CA PRO A 98 1.21 13.42 -11.45
C PRO A 98 0.14 13.82 -10.43
N LEU A 99 -0.94 13.05 -10.27
CA LEU A 99 -1.95 13.31 -9.24
C LEU A 99 -1.38 13.17 -7.83
N ALA A 100 -0.53 12.16 -7.59
CA ALA A 100 0.18 12.02 -6.32
C ALA A 100 1.17 13.17 -6.09
N ALA A 101 1.89 13.62 -7.13
CA ALA A 101 2.79 14.76 -7.03
C ALA A 101 2.05 16.07 -6.72
N ILE A 102 0.91 16.31 -7.38
CA ILE A 102 0.05 17.47 -7.09
C ILE A 102 -0.44 17.41 -5.64
N LEU A 103 -0.90 16.24 -5.19
CA LEU A 103 -1.42 16.05 -3.84
C LEU A 103 -0.39 16.30 -2.75
N LEU A 104 0.84 15.77 -2.92
CA LEU A 104 1.86 15.76 -1.87
C LEU A 104 2.87 16.91 -1.96
N LEU A 105 3.10 17.48 -3.15
CA LEU A 105 4.12 18.51 -3.38
C LEU A 105 3.55 19.82 -3.91
N GLY A 106 2.38 19.79 -4.54
CA GLY A 106 1.80 20.94 -5.24
C GLY A 106 0.81 21.75 -4.42
N LEU A 107 0.11 21.12 -3.46
CA LEU A 107 -0.91 21.78 -2.66
C LEU A 107 -0.30 22.43 -1.41
N PRO A 108 -0.72 23.65 -1.05
CA PRO A 108 -0.28 24.27 0.18
C PRO A 108 -0.93 23.59 1.39
N ASP A 109 -0.12 23.40 2.45
CA ASP A 109 -0.52 22.80 3.71
C ASP A 109 -1.35 23.80 4.54
N ASP A 110 -2.58 24.06 4.11
CA ASP A 110 -3.53 24.93 4.82
C ASP A 110 -4.94 24.28 4.91
N SER A 111 -5.57 24.46 6.06
CA SER A 111 -6.92 23.98 6.41
C SER A 111 -8.00 24.44 5.42
N SER A 112 -7.80 25.58 4.74
CA SER A 112 -8.73 26.14 3.75
C SER A 112 -8.81 25.33 2.44
N THR A 113 -7.84 24.45 2.20
CA THR A 113 -7.70 23.71 0.94
C THR A 113 -8.32 22.31 0.96
N ALA A 114 -9.12 21.99 1.98
CA ALA A 114 -9.75 20.68 2.16
C ALA A 114 -10.54 20.19 0.93
N PHE A 115 -11.21 21.12 0.22
CA PHE A 115 -11.94 20.79 -1.01
C PHE A 115 -11.02 20.34 -2.14
N VAL A 116 -9.89 21.03 -2.35
CA VAL A 116 -8.94 20.71 -3.43
C VAL A 116 -8.19 19.41 -3.12
N HIS A 117 -7.77 19.22 -1.87
CA HIS A 117 -7.21 17.95 -1.39
C HIS A 117 -8.19 16.79 -1.60
N GLY A 118 -9.45 16.98 -1.25
CA GLY A 118 -10.51 16.00 -1.47
C GLY A 118 -10.72 15.66 -2.95
N LEU A 119 -10.78 16.66 -3.83
CA LEU A 119 -10.95 16.46 -5.26
C LEU A 119 -9.78 15.67 -5.86
N VAL A 120 -8.55 16.03 -5.53
CA VAL A 120 -7.35 15.33 -6.03
C VAL A 120 -7.28 13.91 -5.46
N LEU A 121 -7.62 13.69 -4.19
CA LEU A 121 -7.71 12.35 -3.58
C LEU A 121 -8.74 11.46 -4.29
N ILE A 122 -9.92 12.00 -4.59
CA ILE A 122 -10.98 11.29 -5.31
C ILE A 122 -10.52 10.88 -6.71
N LEU A 123 -9.94 11.83 -7.47
CA LEU A 123 -9.41 11.56 -8.81
C LEU A 123 -8.29 10.52 -8.77
N TYR A 124 -7.33 10.69 -7.85
CA TYR A 124 -6.24 9.76 -7.66
C TYR A 124 -6.74 8.33 -7.34
N SER A 125 -7.73 8.21 -6.44
CA SER A 125 -8.38 6.93 -6.10
C SER A 125 -9.07 6.29 -7.31
N PHE A 126 -9.82 7.11 -8.05
CA PHE A 126 -10.58 6.68 -9.21
C PHE A 126 -9.65 6.10 -10.29
N TYR A 127 -8.60 6.83 -10.68
CA TYR A 127 -7.64 6.35 -11.68
C TYR A 127 -6.86 5.12 -11.21
N ARG A 128 -6.34 5.11 -9.98
CA ARG A 128 -5.58 3.98 -9.43
C ARG A 128 -6.38 2.67 -9.45
N SER A 129 -7.69 2.75 -9.19
CA SER A 129 -8.55 1.58 -9.05
C SER A 129 -8.72 0.75 -10.33
N TRP A 130 -8.39 1.29 -11.51
CA TRP A 130 -8.64 0.61 -12.78
C TRP A 130 -7.74 -0.61 -13.00
N ASN A 131 -6.54 -0.64 -12.41
CA ASN A 131 -5.54 -1.67 -12.71
C ASN A 131 -6.00 -3.10 -12.38
N ALA A 132 -6.69 -3.27 -11.25
CA ALA A 132 -7.19 -4.57 -10.81
C ALA A 132 -8.25 -5.15 -11.76
N PRO A 133 -9.37 -4.46 -12.04
CA PRO A 133 -10.42 -4.97 -12.92
C PRO A 133 -10.06 -4.93 -14.41
N ALA A 134 -9.25 -3.98 -14.88
CA ALA A 134 -8.92 -3.86 -16.30
C ALA A 134 -7.96 -4.97 -16.78
N THR A 135 -6.92 -5.28 -15.98
CA THR A 135 -5.78 -6.10 -16.45
C THR A 135 -5.46 -7.26 -15.51
N ASN A 136 -5.34 -7.02 -14.20
CA ASN A 136 -4.88 -8.08 -13.29
C ASN A 136 -5.89 -9.24 -13.21
N ASN A 137 -7.16 -8.94 -12.91
CA ASN A 137 -8.19 -9.95 -12.74
C ASN A 137 -8.43 -10.77 -14.04
N PRO A 138 -8.57 -10.15 -15.23
CA PRO A 138 -8.70 -10.91 -16.47
C PRO A 138 -7.52 -11.85 -16.75
N ILE A 139 -6.28 -11.41 -16.50
CA ILE A 139 -5.11 -12.27 -16.71
C ILE A 139 -5.14 -13.50 -15.78
N PHE A 140 -5.59 -13.33 -14.54
CA PHE A 140 -5.76 -14.45 -13.62
C PHE A 140 -6.89 -15.41 -14.01
N ILE A 141 -7.97 -14.92 -14.61
CA ILE A 141 -9.12 -15.75 -15.05
C ILE A 141 -8.74 -16.68 -16.21
N TYR A 142 -7.81 -16.28 -17.09
CA TYR A 142 -7.31 -17.17 -18.16
C TYR A 142 -6.56 -18.42 -17.62
N ARG A 143 -6.24 -18.49 -16.31
CA ARG A 143 -5.96 -19.79 -15.68
C ARG A 143 -7.29 -20.51 -15.47
N GLU A 144 -7.70 -21.31 -16.46
CA GLU A 144 -8.95 -22.10 -16.50
C GLU A 144 -9.19 -23.07 -15.33
N ASN A 145 -8.30 -23.16 -14.35
CA ASN A 145 -8.44 -24.06 -13.22
C ASN A 145 -8.43 -23.29 -11.88
N ALA A 146 -9.58 -23.23 -11.21
CA ALA A 146 -9.73 -22.64 -9.88
C ALA A 146 -8.73 -23.22 -8.86
N ALA A 147 -8.38 -24.51 -8.99
CA ALA A 147 -7.35 -25.12 -8.14
C ALA A 147 -5.94 -24.57 -8.44
N SER A 148 -5.65 -24.24 -9.69
CA SER A 148 -4.38 -23.62 -10.08
C SER A 148 -4.29 -22.18 -9.59
N LEU A 149 -5.39 -21.42 -9.68
CA LEU A 149 -5.49 -20.07 -9.14
C LEU A 149 -5.34 -20.06 -7.61
N ALA A 150 -6.07 -20.92 -6.90
CA ALA A 150 -5.98 -21.02 -5.43
C ALA A 150 -4.56 -21.33 -4.96
N LYS A 151 -3.86 -22.24 -5.66
CA LYS A 151 -2.45 -22.57 -5.36
C LYS A 151 -1.49 -21.42 -5.69
N ALA A 152 -1.71 -20.72 -6.79
CA ALA A 152 -0.92 -19.54 -7.17
C ALA A 152 -1.08 -18.41 -6.14
N LEU A 153 -2.33 -18.13 -5.72
CA LEU A 153 -2.65 -17.17 -4.67
C LEU A 153 -2.03 -17.58 -3.33
N TYR A 154 -2.18 -18.84 -2.92
CA TYR A 154 -1.56 -19.35 -1.69
C TYR A 154 -0.05 -19.16 -1.70
N THR A 155 0.61 -19.46 -2.83
CA THR A 155 2.07 -19.27 -2.98
C THR A 155 2.46 -17.79 -2.92
N ALA A 156 1.70 -16.92 -3.57
CA ALA A 156 1.92 -15.47 -3.57
C ALA A 156 1.67 -14.81 -2.21
N ILE A 157 0.84 -15.41 -1.34
CA ILE A 157 0.60 -14.95 0.03
C ILE A 157 1.67 -15.51 0.97
N SER A 158 1.94 -16.82 0.89
CA SER A 158 2.80 -17.53 1.85
C SER A 158 4.27 -17.16 1.73
N ILE A 159 4.80 -16.95 0.52
CA ILE A 159 6.22 -16.57 0.34
C ILE A 159 6.53 -15.21 1.01
N PRO A 160 5.79 -14.12 0.72
CA PRO A 160 5.99 -12.85 1.45
C PRO A 160 5.71 -12.97 2.94
N ALA A 161 4.69 -13.74 3.35
CA ALA A 161 4.38 -13.91 4.77
C ALA A 161 5.51 -14.58 5.56
N VAL A 162 6.15 -15.61 4.98
CA VAL A 162 7.32 -16.27 5.59
C VAL A 162 8.51 -15.30 5.65
N LEU A 163 8.76 -14.54 4.58
CA LEU A 163 9.82 -13.54 4.56
C LEU A 163 9.60 -12.46 5.64
N SER A 164 8.38 -11.91 5.73
CA SER A 164 7.98 -10.95 6.75
C SER A 164 8.11 -11.53 8.16
N PHE A 165 7.68 -12.78 8.37
CA PHE A 165 7.84 -13.47 9.64
C PHE A 165 9.32 -13.58 10.03
N SER A 166 10.21 -13.92 9.08
CA SER A 166 11.65 -13.98 9.33
C SER A 166 12.24 -12.61 9.66
N ILE A 167 11.84 -11.56 8.93
CA ILE A 167 12.30 -10.18 9.18
C ILE A 167 11.88 -9.71 10.57
N TYR A 168 10.61 -9.89 10.95
CA TYR A 168 10.12 -9.51 12.27
C TYR A 168 10.78 -10.32 13.39
N SER A 169 10.98 -11.62 13.17
CA SER A 169 11.71 -12.47 14.12
C SER A 169 13.15 -11.99 14.31
N PHE A 170 13.82 -11.59 13.23
CA PHE A 170 15.16 -11.01 13.29
C PHE A 170 15.15 -9.66 14.04
N LEU A 171 14.22 -8.76 13.68
CA LEU A 171 14.06 -7.47 14.35
C LEU A 171 13.87 -7.62 15.86
N TYR A 172 13.00 -8.55 16.28
CA TYR A 172 12.74 -8.85 17.69
C TYR A 172 14.02 -9.35 18.40
N CYS A 173 14.73 -10.28 17.78
CA CYS A 173 15.91 -10.90 18.38
C CYS A 173 17.12 -9.96 18.45
N THR A 174 17.37 -9.15 17.42
CA THR A 174 18.64 -8.39 17.32
C THR A 174 18.52 -6.93 17.69
N THR A 175 17.53 -6.23 17.12
CA THR A 175 17.53 -4.76 17.12
C THR A 175 16.62 -4.24 18.21
N TYR A 176 15.39 -4.74 18.28
CA TYR A 176 14.41 -4.32 19.26
C TYR A 176 14.82 -4.64 20.69
N SER A 177 15.32 -5.86 20.94
CA SER A 177 15.83 -6.26 22.25
C SER A 177 16.95 -5.32 22.74
N ARG A 178 17.90 -5.00 21.86
CA ARG A 178 19.05 -4.13 22.17
C ARG A 178 18.65 -2.68 22.39
N ASP A 179 17.77 -2.14 21.54
CA ASP A 179 17.34 -0.74 21.64
C ASP A 179 16.45 -0.52 22.87
N ARG A 180 15.64 -1.52 23.23
CA ARG A 180 14.87 -1.50 24.48
C ARG A 180 15.76 -1.45 25.71
N GLU A 181 16.82 -2.24 25.77
CA GLU A 181 17.75 -2.21 26.91
C GLU A 181 18.53 -0.88 26.96
N ARG A 182 18.91 -0.31 25.81
CA ARG A 182 19.49 1.05 25.75
C ARG A 182 18.51 2.11 26.26
N ALA A 183 17.25 2.08 25.85
CA ALA A 183 16.24 3.03 26.27
C ALA A 183 15.97 2.97 27.79
N LYS A 184 15.92 1.76 28.37
CA LYS A 184 15.81 1.60 29.83
C LYS A 184 17.01 2.17 30.58
N MET A 185 18.22 1.92 30.07
CA MET A 185 19.45 2.43 30.70
C MET A 185 19.50 3.97 30.65
N VAL A 186 19.13 4.58 29.52
CA VAL A 186 19.04 6.05 29.39
C VAL A 186 18.01 6.62 30.37
N ALA A 187 16.81 6.05 30.42
CA ALA A 187 15.77 6.50 31.36
C ALA A 187 16.18 6.34 32.83
N PHE A 188 16.90 5.26 33.18
CA PHE A 188 17.43 5.05 34.51
C PHE A 188 18.47 6.12 34.88
N VAL A 189 19.43 6.40 33.99
CA VAL A 189 20.44 7.45 34.19
C VAL A 189 19.80 8.83 34.36
N GLU A 190 18.79 9.15 33.54
CA GLU A 190 18.05 10.42 33.64
C GLU A 190 17.32 10.53 34.99
N SER A 191 16.68 9.45 35.46
CA SER A 191 16.02 9.43 36.76
C SER A 191 16.98 9.55 37.96
N GLU A 192 18.17 8.95 37.88
CA GLU A 192 19.20 9.08 38.92
C GLU A 192 19.80 10.49 38.93
N MET A 193 20.00 11.10 37.74
CA MET A 193 20.50 12.47 37.63
C MET A 193 19.51 13.48 38.25
N GLN A 194 18.21 13.33 37.96
CA GLN A 194 17.15 14.15 38.58
C GLN A 194 17.11 13.99 40.11
N ARG A 195 17.24 12.76 40.63
CA ARG A 195 17.30 12.51 42.07
C ARG A 195 18.48 13.20 42.74
N LEU A 196 19.65 13.19 42.11
CA LEU A 196 20.85 13.85 42.64
C LEU A 196 20.72 15.37 42.61
N GLU A 197 20.08 15.94 41.59
CA GLU A 197 19.76 17.37 41.54
C GLU A 197 18.81 17.77 42.68
N GLU A 198 17.74 16.99 42.92
CA GLU A 198 16.81 17.23 44.04
C GLU A 198 17.50 17.09 45.41
N GLU A 199 18.34 16.07 45.61
CA GLU A 199 19.11 15.91 46.86
C GLU A 199 20.09 17.07 47.09
N CYS A 200 20.69 17.62 46.03
CA CYS A 200 21.62 18.74 46.11
C CYS A 200 20.88 20.05 46.41
N GLU A 201 19.69 20.27 45.85
CA GLU A 201 18.84 21.43 46.18
C GLU A 201 18.32 21.41 47.62
N ILE A 202 18.06 20.23 48.20
CA ILE A 202 17.56 20.09 49.58
C ILE A 202 18.67 20.37 50.63
N HIS A 203 19.95 20.28 50.26
CA HIS A 203 21.09 20.48 51.16
C HIS A 203 21.73 21.89 51.09
N VAL A 204 21.14 22.82 50.35
CA VAL A 204 21.51 24.26 50.30
C VAL A 204 20.53 25.07 51.15
#